data_AF-A0A7C4S120-F1
#
_entry.id   AF-A0A7C4S120-F1
#
_cell.length_a   1.000
_cell.length_b   1.000
_cell.length_c   1.000
_cell.angle_alpha   90.00
_cell.angle_beta   90.00
_cell.angle_gamma   90.00
#
_symmetry.space_group_name_H-M   'P 1'
#
loop_
_entity.id
_entity.type
_entity.pdbx_description
1 polymer ?
#
loop_
_entity_poly.entity_id
_entity_poly.type
_entity_poly.pdbx_seq_one_letter_code
_entity_poly.pdbx_strand_id
1 'polypeptide(L)'
;MKYFLVFLLLTGLKNEKVLWEKIKNFYLNLKTLSGQFLQRECDEESGVCVEYRGKFYIKKPYYLRLEITEPEDWLVISDKESIYFYYQKDSLYQKLSIKEFNPFLIFFTFTQDTLFPIIKEKDKKYYLLEFPFKDYRLNLRIRKKELMIDKIDYQWKKKKLEIYLFSQKLNKVLADTLFIKK
;
A
#
# COMPACT_ATOMS: atom_id res chain seq x y z
N MET A 1 30.45 29.31 15.01
CA MET A 1 30.18 27.96 14.43
C MET A 1 29.01 27.18 15.05
N LYS A 2 28.55 27.45 16.29
CA LYS A 2 27.41 26.71 16.90
C LYS A 2 26.03 26.98 16.26
N TYR A 3 25.78 28.17 15.73
CA TYR A 3 24.48 28.53 15.14
C TYR A 3 24.25 28.04 13.70
N PHE A 4 25.32 27.70 12.97
CA PHE A 4 25.22 27.24 11.58
C PHE A 4 24.64 25.81 11.48
N LEU A 5 24.94 24.96 12.47
CA LEU A 5 24.40 23.60 12.59
C LEU A 5 22.89 23.59 12.90
N VAL A 6 22.39 24.57 13.65
CA VAL A 6 20.94 24.67 13.97
C VAL A 6 20.14 25.12 12.76
N PHE A 7 20.68 25.99 11.91
CA PHE A 7 20.00 26.47 10.69
C PHE A 7 19.87 25.37 9.61
N LEU A 8 20.87 24.50 9.47
CA LEU A 8 20.83 23.35 8.55
C LEU A 8 19.78 22.31 8.95
N LEU A 9 19.59 22.05 10.25
CA LEU A 9 18.57 21.12 10.74
C LEU A 9 17.13 21.63 10.52
N LEU A 10 16.91 22.95 10.64
CA LEU A 10 15.60 23.57 10.45
C LEU A 10 15.15 23.59 8.97
N THR A 11 16.08 23.72 8.03
CA THR A 11 15.76 23.72 6.59
C THR A 11 15.45 22.31 6.05
N GLY A 12 16.12 21.28 6.58
CA GLY A 12 15.84 19.88 6.24
C GLY A 12 14.42 19.43 6.62
N LEU A 13 14.00 19.71 7.86
CA LEU A 13 12.66 19.34 8.37
C LEU A 13 11.53 20.05 7.61
N LYS A 14 11.74 21.31 7.20
CA LYS A 14 10.74 22.05 6.41
C LYS A 14 10.49 21.39 5.06
N ASN A 15 11.54 20.84 4.44
CA ASN A 15 11.44 20.19 3.12
C ASN A 15 10.68 18.86 3.21
N GLU A 16 10.96 18.04 4.23
CA GLU A 16 10.26 16.76 4.44
C GLU A 16 8.77 16.95 4.69
N LYS A 17 8.38 17.93 5.51
CA LYS A 17 6.96 18.22 5.77
C LYS A 17 6.22 18.66 4.52
N VAL A 18 6.82 19.52 3.70
CA VAL A 18 6.23 19.96 2.42
C VAL A 18 6.10 18.80 1.45
N LEU A 19 7.13 17.95 1.35
CA LEU A 19 7.09 16.75 0.51
C LEU A 19 6.01 15.77 1.00
N TRP A 20 5.89 15.57 2.30
CA TRP A 20 4.86 14.72 2.90
C TRP A 20 3.45 15.20 2.56
N GLU A 21 3.17 16.49 2.76
CA GLU A 21 1.87 17.07 2.41
C GLU A 21 1.58 16.99 0.91
N LYS A 22 2.60 17.15 0.06
CA LYS A 22 2.45 16.92 -1.39
C LYS A 22 2.05 15.47 -1.70
N ILE A 23 2.70 14.50 -1.07
CA ILE A 23 2.39 13.07 -1.22
C ILE A 23 0.98 12.78 -0.70
N LYS A 24 0.62 13.24 0.51
CA LYS A 24 -0.73 13.09 1.07
C LYS A 24 -1.79 13.66 0.15
N ASN A 25 -1.61 14.89 -0.33
CA ASN A 25 -2.57 15.55 -1.22
C ASN A 25 -2.74 14.80 -2.54
N PHE A 26 -1.67 14.22 -3.09
CA PHE A 26 -1.76 13.35 -4.26
C PHE A 26 -2.68 12.15 -4.00
N TYR A 27 -2.46 11.43 -2.90
CA TYR A 27 -3.30 10.28 -2.56
C TYR A 27 -4.71 10.68 -2.14
N LEU A 28 -4.93 11.80 -1.45
CA LEU A 28 -6.25 12.30 -1.07
C LEU A 28 -7.16 12.52 -2.29
N ASN A 29 -6.63 13.13 -3.34
CA ASN A 29 -7.36 13.46 -4.57
C ASN A 29 -7.56 12.27 -5.53
N LEU A 30 -6.96 11.12 -5.23
CA LEU A 30 -7.11 9.90 -6.01
C LEU A 30 -8.52 9.32 -5.84
N LYS A 31 -9.30 9.22 -6.92
CA LYS A 31 -10.64 8.62 -6.92
C LYS A 31 -10.58 7.12 -7.14
N THR A 32 -9.76 6.70 -8.11
CA THR A 32 -9.57 5.30 -8.46
C THR A 32 -8.10 5.01 -8.78
N LEU A 33 -7.69 3.76 -8.54
CA LEU A 33 -6.39 3.23 -8.88
C LEU A 33 -6.55 1.78 -9.30
N SER A 34 -5.88 1.36 -10.37
CA SER A 34 -5.88 -0.03 -10.80
C SER A 34 -4.55 -0.41 -11.40
N GLY A 35 -4.23 -1.69 -11.47
CA GLY A 35 -3.00 -2.18 -12.06
C GLY A 35 -2.80 -3.66 -11.83
N GLN A 36 -1.54 -4.09 -11.93
CA GLN A 36 -1.11 -5.45 -11.61
C GLN A 36 -0.26 -5.44 -10.34
N PHE A 37 -0.24 -6.57 -9.64
CA PHE A 37 0.64 -6.74 -8.49
C PHE A 37 1.35 -8.09 -8.47
N LEU A 38 2.50 -8.10 -7.80
CA LEU A 38 3.19 -9.28 -7.31
C LEU A 38 3.32 -9.13 -5.81
N GLN A 39 2.75 -10.06 -5.06
CA GLN A 39 2.87 -10.14 -3.62
C GLN A 39 3.78 -11.32 -3.27
N ARG A 40 4.74 -11.13 -2.37
CA ARG A 40 5.62 -12.18 -1.85
C ARG A 40 5.56 -12.15 -0.34
N GLU A 41 5.16 -13.25 0.25
CA GLU A 41 5.13 -13.47 1.70
C GLU A 41 6.22 -14.46 2.06
N CYS A 42 7.08 -14.10 3.01
CA CYS A 42 8.15 -14.96 3.50
C CYS A 42 8.07 -15.08 5.01
N ASP A 43 8.22 -16.31 5.49
CA ASP A 43 8.41 -16.62 6.90
C ASP A 43 9.88 -17.02 7.10
N GLU A 44 10.65 -16.17 7.76
CA GLU A 44 12.09 -16.35 7.97
C GLU A 44 12.40 -17.53 8.91
N GLU A 45 11.45 -17.96 9.75
CA GLU A 45 11.66 -19.09 10.65
C GLU A 45 11.62 -20.42 9.90
N SER A 46 10.68 -20.55 8.96
CA SER A 46 10.58 -21.72 8.09
C SER A 46 11.45 -21.63 6.83
N GLY A 47 11.87 -20.43 6.43
CA GLY A 47 12.52 -20.16 5.14
C GLY A 47 11.58 -20.24 3.93
N VAL A 48 10.28 -20.41 4.16
CA VAL A 48 9.29 -20.57 3.10
C VAL A 48 8.82 -19.21 2.61
N CYS A 49 8.77 -19.05 1.28
CA CYS A 49 8.14 -17.90 0.63
C CYS A 49 7.03 -18.36 -0.31
N VAL A 50 5.93 -17.62 -0.35
CA VAL A 50 4.80 -17.80 -1.27
C VAL A 50 4.63 -16.53 -2.10
N GLU A 51 4.36 -16.69 -3.38
CA GLU A 51 4.09 -15.58 -4.29
C GLU A 51 2.64 -15.62 -4.79
N TYR A 52 2.05 -14.43 -4.91
CA TYR A 52 0.74 -14.21 -5.50
C TYR A 52 0.81 -13.16 -6.58
N ARG A 53 0.14 -13.39 -7.71
CA ARG A 53 0.08 -12.42 -8.82
C ARG A 53 -1.35 -12.15 -9.22
N GLY A 54 -1.61 -10.91 -9.60
CA GLY A 54 -2.97 -10.55 -9.93
C GLY A 54 -3.15 -9.12 -10.40
N LYS A 55 -4.41 -8.72 -10.43
CA LYS A 55 -4.85 -7.36 -10.69
C LYS A 55 -5.48 -6.77 -9.45
N PHE A 56 -5.29 -5.48 -9.27
CA PHE A 56 -5.92 -4.74 -8.19
C PHE A 56 -6.74 -3.59 -8.75
N TYR A 57 -7.85 -3.30 -8.06
CA TYR A 57 -8.72 -2.18 -8.35
C TYR A 57 -9.13 -1.55 -7.02
N ILE A 58 -8.94 -0.26 -6.92
CA ILE A 58 -9.21 0.55 -5.75
C ILE A 58 -10.12 1.69 -6.19
N LYS A 59 -11.22 1.88 -5.49
CA LYS A 59 -12.12 3.01 -5.63
C LYS A 59 -12.40 3.58 -4.25
N LYS A 60 -12.07 4.85 -4.04
CA LYS A 60 -12.32 5.52 -2.77
C LYS A 60 -13.83 5.65 -2.50
N PRO A 61 -14.25 5.63 -1.23
CA PRO A 61 -13.40 5.62 -0.04
C PRO A 61 -12.93 4.25 0.44
N TYR A 62 -13.58 3.13 0.08
CA TYR A 62 -13.31 1.83 0.72
C TYR A 62 -13.50 0.60 -0.18
N TYR A 63 -13.57 0.78 -1.50
CA TYR A 63 -13.78 -0.35 -2.41
C TYR A 63 -12.44 -0.88 -2.92
N LEU A 64 -12.19 -2.16 -2.66
CA LEU A 64 -11.03 -2.92 -3.13
C LEU A 64 -11.52 -4.15 -3.89
N ARG A 65 -10.81 -4.48 -4.96
CA ARG A 65 -10.90 -5.78 -5.63
C ARG A 65 -9.48 -6.26 -5.94
N LEU A 66 -9.14 -7.45 -5.48
CA LEU A 66 -7.94 -8.18 -5.89
C LEU A 66 -8.38 -9.42 -6.66
N GLU A 67 -7.99 -9.49 -7.93
CA GLU A 67 -8.14 -10.69 -8.76
C GLU A 67 -6.80 -11.38 -8.78
N ILE A 68 -6.61 -12.39 -7.95
CA ILE A 68 -5.37 -13.14 -7.90
C ILE A 68 -5.51 -14.35 -8.81
N THR A 69 -4.54 -14.53 -9.70
CA THR A 69 -4.53 -15.57 -10.74
C THR A 69 -3.42 -16.61 -10.54
N GLU A 70 -2.47 -16.34 -9.65
CA GLU A 70 -1.41 -17.27 -9.27
C GLU A 70 -1.20 -17.22 -7.76
N PRO A 71 -0.95 -18.37 -7.09
CA PRO A 71 -0.81 -19.70 -7.67
C PRO A 71 -2.15 -20.36 -8.04
N GLU A 72 -3.26 -19.88 -7.49
CA GLU A 72 -4.61 -20.34 -7.82
C GLU A 72 -5.55 -19.11 -7.92
N ASP A 73 -6.69 -19.28 -8.60
CA ASP A 73 -7.69 -18.22 -8.76
C ASP A 73 -8.48 -17.98 -7.47
N TRP A 74 -8.39 -16.76 -6.94
CA TRP A 74 -9.14 -16.31 -5.79
C TRP A 74 -9.37 -14.80 -5.86
N LEU A 75 -10.44 -14.37 -5.20
CA LEU A 75 -10.97 -13.03 -5.31
C LEU A 75 -11.10 -12.41 -3.92
N VAL A 76 -10.47 -11.26 -3.74
CA VAL A 76 -10.67 -10.43 -2.56
C VAL A 76 -11.51 -9.23 -2.95
N ILE A 77 -12.63 -9.01 -2.25
CA ILE A 77 -13.44 -7.80 -2.41
C ILE A 77 -13.55 -7.13 -1.04
N SER A 78 -13.37 -5.82 -0.97
CA SER A 78 -13.84 -5.06 0.18
C SER A 78 -15.06 -4.23 -0.20
N ASP A 79 -16.04 -4.22 0.70
CA ASP A 79 -17.02 -3.15 0.78
C ASP A 79 -16.62 -2.16 1.88
N LYS A 80 -17.49 -1.20 2.19
CA LYS A 80 -17.19 -0.15 3.19
C LYS A 80 -16.95 -0.68 4.61
N GLU A 81 -17.34 -1.92 4.90
CA GLU A 81 -17.39 -2.47 6.26
C GLU A 81 -16.58 -3.77 6.41
N SER A 82 -16.48 -4.55 5.34
CA SER A 82 -16.03 -5.94 5.37
C SER A 82 -15.09 -6.25 4.20
N ILE A 83 -14.19 -7.20 4.43
CA ILE A 83 -13.36 -7.81 3.40
C ILE A 83 -13.82 -9.26 3.23
N TYR A 84 -14.04 -9.65 1.99
CA TYR A 84 -14.46 -10.97 1.58
C TYR A 84 -13.35 -11.63 0.78
N PHE A 85 -12.94 -12.82 1.21
CA PHE A 85 -12.02 -13.68 0.50
C PHE A 85 -12.84 -14.82 -0.12
N TYR A 86 -12.79 -14.98 -1.43
CA TYR A 86 -13.47 -16.04 -2.16
C TYR A 86 -12.44 -16.97 -2.79
N TYR A 87 -12.37 -18.20 -2.30
CA TYR A 87 -11.51 -19.26 -2.83
C TYR A 87 -12.34 -20.08 -3.81
N GLN A 88 -12.07 -19.95 -5.12
CA GLN A 88 -12.95 -20.56 -6.14
C GLN A 88 -12.97 -22.08 -6.06
N LYS A 89 -11.81 -22.69 -5.81
CA LYS A 89 -11.63 -24.14 -5.76
C LYS A 89 -12.49 -24.83 -4.69
N ASP A 90 -12.61 -24.20 -3.53
CA ASP A 90 -13.27 -24.81 -2.37
C ASP A 90 -14.70 -24.28 -2.14
N SER A 91 -15.16 -23.32 -2.96
CA SER A 91 -16.41 -22.57 -2.73
C SER A 91 -16.49 -21.92 -1.34
N LEU A 92 -15.34 -21.70 -0.70
CA LEU A 92 -15.23 -21.10 0.63
C LEU A 92 -15.21 -19.58 0.51
N TYR A 93 -15.91 -18.93 1.44
CA TYR A 93 -15.75 -17.51 1.66
C TYR A 93 -15.42 -17.21 3.11
N GLN A 94 -14.46 -16.32 3.32
CA GLN A 94 -14.16 -15.77 4.63
C GLN A 94 -14.56 -14.30 4.63
N LYS A 95 -15.28 -13.88 5.68
CA LYS A 95 -15.65 -12.48 5.92
C LYS A 95 -14.84 -11.98 7.11
N LEU A 96 -14.00 -10.99 6.87
CA LEU A 96 -13.22 -10.29 7.89
C LEU A 96 -13.73 -8.86 8.02
N SER A 97 -13.54 -8.25 9.18
CA SER A 97 -13.81 -6.81 9.35
C SER A 97 -12.82 -5.99 8.54
N ILE A 98 -13.22 -4.87 7.94
CA ILE A 98 -12.27 -3.96 7.25
C ILE A 98 -11.23 -3.34 8.21
N LYS A 99 -11.46 -3.45 9.52
CA LYS A 99 -10.48 -3.08 10.55
C LYS A 99 -9.34 -4.09 10.68
N GLU A 100 -9.53 -5.31 10.17
CA GLU A 100 -8.46 -6.30 10.11
C GLU A 100 -7.45 -5.90 9.03
N PHE A 101 -6.18 -6.22 9.28
CA PHE A 101 -5.09 -5.71 8.47
C PHE A 101 -5.12 -6.30 7.05
N ASN A 102 -5.33 -5.44 6.06
CA ASN A 102 -5.05 -5.74 4.66
C ASN A 102 -4.06 -4.67 4.11
N PRO A 103 -2.90 -5.09 3.55
CA PRO A 103 -1.86 -4.23 3.00
C PRO A 103 -2.35 -3.17 1.99
N PHE A 104 -3.35 -3.52 1.17
CA PHE A 104 -3.91 -2.62 0.16
C PHE A 104 -4.82 -1.55 0.78
N LEU A 105 -5.23 -1.68 2.04
CA LEU A 105 -5.96 -0.62 2.74
C LEU A 105 -5.10 0.62 3.00
N ILE A 106 -3.78 0.54 2.82
CA ILE A 106 -2.88 1.69 2.94
C ILE A 106 -3.34 2.84 2.03
N PHE A 107 -3.91 2.56 0.86
CA PHE A 107 -4.43 3.60 -0.05
C PHE A 107 -5.64 4.37 0.51
N PHE A 108 -6.28 3.87 1.56
CA PHE A 108 -7.38 4.53 2.28
C PHE A 108 -6.92 5.18 3.58
N THR A 109 -5.96 4.56 4.29
CA THR A 109 -5.54 4.99 5.64
C THR A 109 -4.32 5.90 5.64
N PHE A 110 -3.47 5.84 4.62
CA PHE A 110 -2.22 6.61 4.50
C PHE A 110 -2.41 8.13 4.51
N THR A 111 -3.63 8.59 4.23
CA THR A 111 -3.97 10.01 4.24
C THR A 111 -4.50 10.51 5.58
N GLN A 112 -4.61 9.65 6.59
CA GLN A 112 -5.04 10.08 7.92
C GLN A 112 -3.90 10.83 8.63
N ASP A 113 -4.23 11.97 9.26
CA ASP A 113 -3.27 12.98 9.76
C ASP A 113 -2.35 12.52 10.91
N THR A 114 -2.42 11.26 11.32
CA THR A 114 -1.82 10.78 12.56
C THR A 114 -0.41 10.21 12.42
N LEU A 115 0.11 10.05 11.19
CA LEU A 115 1.40 9.39 10.96
C LEU A 115 2.31 10.19 10.02
N PHE A 116 3.43 10.69 10.56
CA PHE A 116 4.51 11.29 9.77
C PHE A 116 5.60 10.25 9.51
N PRO A 117 5.89 9.88 8.25
CA PRO A 117 6.96 8.94 7.95
C PRO A 117 8.34 9.57 8.07
N ILE A 118 9.34 8.73 8.30
CA ILE A 118 10.72 9.08 7.97
C ILE A 118 10.85 9.01 6.45
N ILE A 119 11.22 10.12 5.80
CA ILE A 119 11.37 10.18 4.35
C ILE A 119 12.85 10.13 3.97
N LYS A 120 13.23 9.11 3.20
CA LYS A 120 14.57 8.97 2.66
C LYS A 120 14.53 9.09 1.15
N GLU A 121 15.43 9.89 0.60
CA GLU A 121 15.67 9.91 -0.83
C GLU A 121 16.53 8.70 -1.22
N LYS A 122 16.03 7.85 -2.12
CA LYS A 122 16.76 6.69 -2.65
C LYS A 122 17.02 6.92 -4.13
N ASP A 123 18.27 7.17 -4.44
CA ASP A 123 18.75 7.58 -5.76
C ASP A 123 18.00 8.81 -6.29
N LYS A 124 18.16 9.12 -7.58
CA LYS A 124 17.38 10.18 -8.23
C LYS A 124 15.92 9.78 -8.52
N LYS A 125 15.53 8.51 -8.30
CA LYS A 125 14.27 7.97 -8.82
C LYS A 125 13.16 7.74 -7.77
N TYR A 126 13.51 7.49 -6.50
CA TYR A 126 12.52 7.09 -5.49
C TYR A 126 12.59 7.90 -4.19
N TYR A 127 11.44 8.02 -3.54
CA TYR A 127 11.35 8.26 -2.10
C TYR A 127 11.06 6.94 -1.39
N LEU A 128 11.64 6.75 -0.22
CA LEU A 128 11.33 5.68 0.71
C LEU A 128 10.68 6.31 1.94
N LEU A 129 9.44 5.94 2.22
CA LEU A 129 8.70 6.39 3.39
C LEU A 129 8.66 5.24 4.39
N GLU A 130 9.28 5.44 5.55
CA GLU A 130 9.34 4.44 6.61
C GLU A 130 8.41 4.84 7.75
N PHE A 131 7.47 3.94 8.08
CA PHE A 131 6.53 4.07 9.18
C PHE A 131 6.89 3.04 10.26
N PRO A 132 7.61 3.45 11.31
CA PRO A 132 7.90 2.57 12.43
C PRO A 132 6.68 2.48 13.34
N PHE A 133 6.08 1.29 13.46
CA PHE A 133 5.10 0.98 14.49
C PHE A 133 5.74 0.11 15.56
N LYS A 134 5.07 -0.01 16.72
CA LYS A 134 5.56 -0.80 17.85
C LYS A 134 5.83 -2.26 17.47
N ASP A 135 4.90 -2.86 16.73
CA ASP A 135 4.91 -4.31 16.46
C ASP A 135 5.28 -4.67 15.01
N TYR A 136 5.35 -3.67 14.12
CA TYR A 136 5.67 -3.88 12.71
C TYR A 136 6.30 -2.63 12.09
N ARG A 137 6.95 -2.81 10.94
CA ARG A 137 7.44 -1.72 10.09
C ARG A 137 6.70 -1.75 8.76
N LEU A 138 6.29 -0.59 8.28
CA LEU A 138 5.75 -0.39 6.95
C LEU A 138 6.67 0.54 6.17
N ASN A 139 7.17 0.08 5.04
CA ASN A 139 7.93 0.92 4.12
C ASN A 139 7.21 1.03 2.78
N LEU A 140 7.11 2.24 2.26
CA LEU A 140 6.57 2.51 0.94
C LEU A 140 7.67 3.07 0.04
N ARG A 141 7.87 2.46 -1.13
CA ARG A 141 8.71 3.03 -2.18
C ARG A 141 7.83 3.79 -3.16
N ILE A 142 8.13 5.06 -3.36
CA ILE A 142 7.35 5.99 -4.17
C ILE A 142 8.21 6.51 -5.32
N ARG A 143 7.71 6.43 -6.56
CA ARG A 143 8.36 7.02 -7.74
C ARG A 143 8.27 8.55 -7.68
N LYS A 144 9.39 9.28 -7.67
CA LYS A 144 9.38 10.75 -7.48
C LYS A 144 8.58 11.52 -8.52
N LYS A 145 8.68 11.11 -9.79
CA LYS A 145 8.05 11.83 -10.91
C LYS A 145 6.51 11.78 -10.85
N GLU A 146 5.97 10.66 -10.41
CA GLU A 146 4.52 10.37 -10.47
C GLU A 146 3.87 10.33 -9.08
N LEU A 147 4.68 10.31 -8.02
CA LEU A 147 4.27 10.08 -6.63
C LEU A 147 3.53 8.75 -6.40
N MET A 148 3.77 7.77 -7.27
CA MET A 148 3.14 6.46 -7.25
C MET A 148 3.91 5.47 -6.39
N ILE A 149 3.22 4.78 -5.48
CA ILE A 149 3.73 3.64 -4.74
C ILE A 149 3.99 2.51 -5.74
N ASP A 150 5.21 1.99 -5.77
CA ASP A 150 5.58 0.84 -6.61
C ASP A 150 6.00 -0.38 -5.80
N LYS A 151 6.31 -0.19 -4.52
CA LYS A 151 6.54 -1.25 -3.54
C LYS A 151 5.93 -0.89 -2.19
N ILE A 152 5.25 -1.86 -1.58
CA ILE A 152 4.83 -1.87 -0.19
C ILE A 152 5.60 -2.99 0.50
N ASP A 153 6.20 -2.72 1.66
CA ASP A 153 7.02 -3.69 2.40
C ASP A 153 6.58 -3.65 3.87
N TYR A 154 6.02 -4.76 4.34
CA TYR A 154 5.61 -4.96 5.73
C TYR A 154 6.51 -5.99 6.39
N GLN A 155 7.01 -5.68 7.57
CA GLN A 155 7.84 -6.58 8.37
C GLN A 155 7.28 -6.64 9.79
N TRP A 156 6.95 -7.84 10.26
CA TRP A 156 6.47 -8.07 11.62
C TRP A 156 7.06 -9.38 12.14
N LYS A 157 7.65 -9.34 13.34
CA LYS A 157 8.36 -10.50 13.91
C LYS A 157 9.41 -11.04 12.89
N LYS A 158 9.33 -12.33 12.54
CA LYS A 158 10.14 -13.03 11.53
C LYS A 158 9.43 -13.17 10.19
N LYS A 159 8.39 -12.37 9.94
CA LYS A 159 7.60 -12.43 8.70
C LYS A 159 7.78 -11.15 7.90
N LYS A 160 7.81 -11.32 6.58
CA LYS A 160 7.97 -10.24 5.62
C LYS A 160 6.95 -10.40 4.50
N LEU A 161 6.32 -9.30 4.14
CA LEU A 161 5.41 -9.19 3.01
C LEU A 161 5.89 -8.06 2.10
N GLU A 162 6.11 -8.37 0.83
CA GLU A 162 6.41 -7.39 -0.19
C GLU A 162 5.30 -7.39 -1.24
N ILE A 163 4.84 -6.21 -1.65
CA ILE A 163 3.88 -6.06 -2.74
C ILE A 163 4.47 -5.08 -3.73
N TYR A 164 4.64 -5.51 -4.97
CA TYR A 164 5.09 -4.68 -6.08
C TYR A 164 3.90 -4.33 -6.96
N LEU A 165 3.78 -3.06 -7.37
CA LEU A 165 2.65 -2.55 -8.13
C LEU A 165 3.07 -2.02 -9.50
N PHE A 166 2.47 -2.58 -10.56
CA PHE A 166 2.85 -2.32 -11.95
C PHE A 166 1.65 -1.85 -12.77
N SER A 167 1.93 -1.25 -13.94
CA SER A 167 0.90 -0.88 -14.93
C SER A 167 -0.24 -0.04 -14.36
N GLN A 168 0.11 0.87 -13.44
CA GLN A 168 -0.85 1.58 -12.62
C GLN A 168 -1.61 2.66 -13.43
N LYS A 169 -2.94 2.68 -13.29
CA LYS A 169 -3.83 3.64 -13.95
C LYS A 169 -4.63 4.40 -12.88
N LEU A 170 -4.60 5.72 -12.96
CA LEU A 170 -5.24 6.63 -12.00
C LEU A 170 -6.53 7.19 -12.57
N ASN A 171 -7.52 7.39 -11.70
CA ASN A 171 -8.76 8.14 -11.98
C ASN A 171 -9.50 7.67 -13.25
N LYS A 172 -9.31 6.40 -13.64
CA LYS A 172 -10.12 5.76 -14.68
C LYS A 172 -11.47 5.38 -14.09
N VAL A 173 -12.52 5.49 -14.89
CA VAL A 173 -13.86 5.03 -14.50
C VAL A 173 -13.81 3.52 -14.25
N LEU A 174 -14.17 3.11 -13.03
CA LEU A 174 -14.32 1.72 -12.64
C LEU A 174 -15.81 1.48 -12.40
N ALA A 175 -16.37 0.47 -13.08
CA ALA A 175 -17.77 0.11 -12.94
C ALA A 175 -18.05 -0.41 -11.52
N ASP A 176 -19.19 -0.02 -10.94
CA ASP A 176 -19.58 -0.47 -9.59
C ASP A 176 -19.72 -1.98 -9.50
N THR A 177 -20.11 -2.63 -10.61
CA THR A 177 -20.22 -4.09 -10.72
C THR A 177 -18.90 -4.83 -10.50
N LEU A 178 -17.75 -4.16 -10.54
CA LEU A 178 -16.46 -4.79 -10.20
C LEU A 178 -16.36 -5.11 -8.71
N PHE A 179 -17.03 -4.34 -7.86
CA PHE A 179 -16.91 -4.44 -6.40
C PHE A 179 -18.07 -5.22 -5.75
N ILE A 180 -18.82 -5.97 -6.56
CA ILE A 180 -19.92 -6.82 -6.12
C ILE A 180 -19.52 -8.27 -6.37
N LYS A 181 -19.89 -9.17 -5.45
CA LYS A 181 -19.80 -10.62 -5.68
C LYS A 181 -20.81 -11.00 -6.77
N LYS A 182 -20.33 -11.54 -7.89
CA LYS A 182 -21.20 -12.24 -8.85
C LYS A 182 -21.34 -13.70 -8.45
#